data_AF-A0A2R7JTC3-F1
#
_entry.id   AF-A0A2R7JTC3-F1
#
_cell.length_a   1.000
_cell.length_b   1.000
_cell.length_c   1.000
_cell.angle_alpha   90.00
_cell.angle_beta   90.00
_cell.angle_gamma   90.00
#
_symmetry.space_group_name_H-M   'P 1'
#
loop_
_entity.id
_entity.type
_entity.pdbx_description
1 polymer ?
#
loop_
_entity_poly.entity_id
_entity_poly.type
_entity_poly.pdbx_seq_one_letter_code
_entity_poly.pdbx_strand_id
1 'polypeptide(L)'
;FDYGNAFLLEASRAGADVMAENNIDFKYPSYVQDIMGPMCFDYGFGPFRWVCTSGKPEDLQKTDTIASQVLEELAKTSPNEIQQQMQDNIKWIKGAQENKLVVGSQARILYADAEGRIKIAEAFNQAIAKGEIGTVVLGRDHHDVSGTDSPYRETSNIYDGSRFTADMAIQNVIGDSFRGATWVSIHNGGGVGWGEVINGGFGMVLDGSKEASKRLASMLFWDVNNGISRRSWARNDEAIFAIKRAMEVQPLLKVTLPNIVDEKLF
;
A
#
# COMPACT_ATOMS: atom_id res chain seq x y z
N PHE A 1 -10.50 3.28 -19.23
CA PHE A 1 -10.53 3.42 -17.77
C PHE A 1 -9.92 4.78 -17.39
N ASP A 2 -10.35 5.38 -16.29
CA ASP A 2 -9.74 6.60 -15.72
C ASP A 2 -8.42 6.27 -15.01
N TYR A 3 -7.37 7.08 -15.20
CA TYR A 3 -6.03 6.84 -14.65
C TYR A 3 -5.79 7.51 -13.30
N GLY A 4 -6.85 7.93 -12.59
CA GLY A 4 -6.75 8.53 -11.28
C GLY A 4 -6.22 9.97 -11.30
N ASN A 5 -6.56 10.72 -12.34
CA ASN A 5 -6.22 12.13 -12.52
C ASN A 5 -7.45 13.06 -12.48
N ALA A 6 -8.58 12.54 -11.99
CA ALA A 6 -9.87 13.25 -11.92
C ALA A 6 -10.45 13.67 -13.28
N PHE A 7 -10.03 13.04 -14.39
CA PHE A 7 -10.55 13.37 -15.72
C PHE A 7 -12.06 13.20 -15.80
N LEU A 8 -12.61 12.06 -15.35
CA LEU A 8 -14.05 11.83 -15.40
C LEU A 8 -14.83 12.76 -14.47
N LEU A 9 -14.25 13.15 -13.33
CA LEU A 9 -14.84 14.12 -12.41
C LEU A 9 -14.94 15.51 -13.05
N GLU A 10 -13.87 16.00 -13.66
CA GLU A 10 -13.90 17.30 -14.32
C GLU A 10 -14.75 17.29 -15.59
N ALA A 11 -14.76 16.18 -16.33
CA ALA A 11 -15.66 16.01 -17.47
C ALA A 11 -17.13 16.06 -17.05
N SER A 12 -17.52 15.42 -15.94
CA SER A 12 -18.90 15.48 -15.44
C SER A 12 -19.29 16.88 -14.99
N ARG A 13 -18.38 17.61 -14.33
CA ARG A 13 -18.57 19.02 -13.95
C ARG A 13 -18.77 19.93 -15.16
N ALA A 14 -18.12 19.63 -16.28
CA ALA A 14 -18.30 20.33 -17.54
C ALA A 14 -19.60 19.96 -18.29
N GLY A 15 -20.39 19.02 -17.77
CA GLY A 15 -21.64 18.56 -18.37
C GLY A 15 -21.46 17.50 -19.46
N ALA A 16 -20.30 16.82 -19.50
CA ALA A 16 -20.11 15.68 -20.40
C ALA A 16 -20.98 14.49 -19.97
N ASP A 17 -21.41 13.69 -20.95
CA ASP A 17 -22.25 12.52 -20.74
C ASP A 17 -21.44 11.29 -20.28
N VAL A 18 -20.82 11.42 -19.10
CA VAL A 18 -19.91 10.42 -18.50
C VAL A 18 -20.47 9.75 -17.24
N MET A 19 -21.63 10.19 -16.74
CA MET A 19 -22.30 9.60 -15.56
C MET A 19 -23.07 8.34 -15.95
N ALA A 20 -23.02 7.31 -15.10
CA ALA A 20 -23.85 6.12 -15.22
C ALA A 20 -25.33 6.44 -14.90
N GLU A 21 -26.24 5.51 -15.21
CA GLU A 21 -27.69 5.71 -15.02
C GLU A 21 -28.08 5.99 -13.56
N ASN A 22 -27.30 5.49 -12.60
CA ASN A 22 -27.53 5.74 -11.17
C ASN A 22 -27.13 7.15 -10.71
N ASN A 23 -26.52 7.97 -11.58
CA ASN A 23 -26.00 9.30 -11.30
C ASN A 23 -25.00 9.39 -10.13
N ILE A 24 -24.44 8.25 -9.71
CA ILE A 24 -23.47 8.16 -8.62
C ILE A 24 -22.11 7.73 -9.17
N ASP A 25 -22.10 6.80 -10.12
CA ASP A 25 -20.88 6.28 -10.74
C ASP A 25 -20.65 6.86 -12.12
N PHE A 26 -19.44 6.65 -12.65
CA PHE A 26 -19.12 6.97 -14.04
C PHE A 26 -19.38 5.76 -14.95
N LYS A 27 -19.65 6.02 -16.23
CA LYS A 27 -19.79 4.98 -17.27
C LYS A 27 -18.51 4.19 -17.48
N TYR A 28 -17.36 4.77 -17.15
CA TYR A 28 -16.05 4.16 -17.32
C TYR A 28 -15.40 3.97 -15.95
N PRO A 29 -14.96 2.75 -15.62
CA PRO A 29 -14.29 2.49 -14.36
C PRO A 29 -12.90 3.14 -14.32
N SER A 30 -12.42 3.45 -13.12
CA SER A 30 -11.01 3.79 -12.89
C SER A 30 -10.15 2.51 -12.92
N TYR A 31 -8.84 2.64 -13.17
CA TYR A 31 -7.94 1.49 -13.03
C TYR A 31 -7.88 0.95 -11.59
N VAL A 32 -8.28 1.74 -10.59
CA VAL A 32 -8.37 1.26 -9.22
C VAL A 32 -9.59 0.37 -9.01
N GLN A 33 -10.71 0.67 -9.67
CA GLN A 33 -11.92 -0.15 -9.56
C GLN A 33 -11.69 -1.58 -10.04
N ASP A 34 -11.06 -1.73 -11.20
CA ASP A 34 -10.97 -3.04 -11.85
C ASP A 34 -9.63 -3.75 -11.66
N ILE A 35 -8.57 -3.02 -11.32
CA ILE A 35 -7.20 -3.56 -11.28
C ILE A 35 -6.59 -3.33 -9.89
N MET A 36 -6.25 -2.10 -9.51
CA MET A 36 -5.44 -1.88 -8.30
C MET A 36 -6.16 -2.26 -7.01
N GLY A 37 -7.46 -1.99 -6.90
CA GLY A 37 -8.27 -2.38 -5.76
C GLY A 37 -8.23 -3.89 -5.55
N PRO A 38 -8.87 -4.68 -6.45
CA PRO A 38 -8.99 -6.12 -6.27
C PRO A 38 -7.67 -6.87 -6.41
N MET A 39 -6.74 -6.42 -7.25
CA MET A 39 -5.48 -7.15 -7.49
C MET A 39 -4.33 -6.67 -6.60
N CYS A 40 -4.41 -5.53 -5.91
CA CYS A 40 -3.30 -5.05 -5.08
C CYS A 40 -3.77 -4.63 -3.70
N PHE A 41 -4.49 -3.52 -3.58
CA PHE A 41 -4.79 -2.90 -2.29
C PHE A 41 -5.63 -3.79 -1.39
N ASP A 42 -6.58 -4.53 -1.93
CA ASP A 42 -7.41 -5.42 -1.13
C ASP A 42 -6.59 -6.61 -0.58
N TYR A 43 -5.47 -6.97 -1.20
CA TYR A 43 -4.46 -7.90 -0.66
C TYR A 43 -3.35 -7.23 0.17
N GLY A 44 -3.38 -5.91 0.33
CA GLY A 44 -2.34 -5.14 1.03
C GLY A 44 -1.10 -4.79 0.21
N PHE A 45 -1.04 -5.20 -1.06
CA PHE A 45 0.06 -4.80 -1.94
C PHE A 45 -0.06 -3.32 -2.27
N GLY A 46 1.05 -2.61 -2.08
CA GLY A 46 1.14 -1.20 -2.40
C GLY A 46 2.58 -0.72 -2.36
N PRO A 47 2.83 0.57 -2.65
CA PRO A 47 4.16 1.09 -2.85
C PRO A 47 5.00 0.96 -1.58
N PHE A 48 6.06 0.17 -1.66
CA PHE A 48 7.11 0.09 -0.66
C PHE A 48 8.40 0.67 -1.26
N ARG A 49 8.83 1.82 -0.73
CA ARG A 49 10.04 2.52 -1.21
C ARG A 49 11.07 2.62 -0.12
N TRP A 50 12.32 2.71 -0.54
CA TRP A 50 13.41 3.01 0.36
C TRP A 50 14.47 3.88 -0.30
N VAL A 51 15.25 4.55 0.55
CA VAL A 51 16.39 5.39 0.17
C VAL A 51 17.62 4.96 0.98
N CYS A 52 18.74 4.70 0.30
CA CYS A 52 20.03 4.45 0.96
C CYS A 52 20.68 5.79 1.31
N THR A 53 20.79 6.11 2.60
CA THR A 53 21.28 7.43 3.04
C THR A 53 22.78 7.62 2.84
N SER A 54 23.51 6.54 2.55
CA SER A 54 24.92 6.59 2.15
C SER A 54 25.13 7.29 0.79
N GLY A 55 24.09 7.37 -0.05
CA GLY A 55 24.18 7.89 -1.41
C GLY A 55 24.97 6.99 -2.37
N LYS A 56 25.37 5.79 -1.94
CA LYS A 56 26.21 4.86 -2.69
C LYS A 56 25.37 3.93 -3.58
N PRO A 57 25.63 3.84 -4.90
CA PRO A 57 24.97 2.87 -5.77
C PRO A 57 25.13 1.42 -5.31
N GLU A 58 26.25 1.09 -4.65
CA GLU A 58 26.52 -0.26 -4.15
C GLU A 58 25.55 -0.69 -3.04
N ASP A 59 25.12 0.26 -2.20
CA ASP A 59 24.10 -0.03 -1.18
C ASP A 59 22.74 -0.27 -1.84
N LEU A 60 22.41 0.49 -2.89
CA LEU A 60 21.18 0.25 -3.66
C LEU A 60 21.18 -1.14 -4.29
N GLN A 61 22.31 -1.55 -4.89
CA GLN A 61 22.47 -2.88 -5.48
C GLN A 61 22.29 -4.01 -4.46
N LYS A 62 22.84 -3.83 -3.26
CA LYS A 62 22.66 -4.79 -2.16
C LYS A 62 21.22 -4.82 -1.68
N THR A 63 20.57 -3.66 -1.52
CA THR A 63 19.15 -3.63 -1.14
C THR A 63 18.23 -4.25 -2.20
N ASP A 64 18.49 -4.04 -3.49
CA ASP A 64 17.77 -4.72 -4.58
C ASP A 64 17.92 -6.24 -4.48
N THR A 65 19.15 -6.72 -4.20
CA THR A 65 19.43 -8.15 -4.02
C THR A 65 18.70 -8.74 -2.82
N ILE A 66 18.77 -8.06 -1.66
CA ILE A 66 18.10 -8.48 -0.42
C ILE A 66 16.58 -8.53 -0.63
N ALA A 67 15.99 -7.48 -1.22
CA ALA A 67 14.56 -7.42 -1.48
C ALA A 67 14.11 -8.55 -2.44
N SER A 68 14.87 -8.80 -3.51
CA SER A 68 14.61 -9.91 -4.43
C SER A 68 14.61 -11.26 -3.71
N GLN A 69 15.63 -11.54 -2.89
CA GLN A 69 15.74 -12.80 -2.17
C GLN A 69 14.58 -13.01 -1.18
N VAL A 70 14.18 -11.96 -0.47
CA VAL A 70 13.04 -12.02 0.46
C VAL A 70 11.75 -12.33 -0.29
N LEU A 71 11.49 -11.65 -1.42
CA LEU A 71 10.29 -11.88 -2.21
C LEU A 71 10.29 -13.28 -2.84
N GLU A 72 11.41 -13.76 -3.36
CA GLU A 72 11.54 -15.12 -3.91
C GLU A 72 11.27 -16.20 -2.87
N GLU A 73 11.73 -16.01 -1.63
CA GLU A 73 11.46 -16.96 -0.55
C GLU A 73 9.98 -16.94 -0.15
N LEU A 74 9.40 -15.75 -0.01
CA LEU A 74 7.97 -15.58 0.27
C LEU A 74 7.08 -16.19 -0.83
N ALA A 75 7.47 -16.04 -2.10
CA ALA A 75 6.70 -16.53 -3.23
C ALA A 75 6.53 -18.07 -3.22
N LYS A 76 7.46 -18.82 -2.61
CA LYS A 76 7.36 -20.29 -2.52
C LYS A 76 6.18 -20.76 -1.68
N THR A 77 5.78 -19.97 -0.69
CA THR A 77 4.74 -20.32 0.28
C THR A 77 3.55 -19.35 0.28
N SER A 78 3.59 -18.31 -0.55
CA SER A 78 2.45 -17.40 -0.70
C SER A 78 1.25 -18.12 -1.34
N PRO A 79 0.02 -17.80 -0.92
CA PRO A 79 -1.16 -18.44 -1.48
C PRO A 79 -1.40 -17.99 -2.93
N ASN A 80 -2.21 -18.74 -3.67
CA ASN A 80 -2.43 -18.55 -5.10
C ASN A 80 -2.94 -17.15 -5.44
N GLU A 81 -3.76 -16.57 -4.56
CA GLU A 81 -4.40 -15.26 -4.67
C GLU A 81 -3.41 -14.11 -4.87
N ILE A 82 -2.19 -14.24 -4.35
CA ILE A 82 -1.16 -13.18 -4.43
C ILE A 82 0.06 -13.55 -5.27
N GLN A 83 0.06 -14.75 -5.90
CA GLN A 83 1.21 -15.23 -6.66
C GLN A 83 1.57 -14.28 -7.81
N GLN A 84 0.57 -13.74 -8.52
CA GLN A 84 0.80 -12.83 -9.64
C GLN A 84 1.58 -11.59 -9.18
N GLN A 85 1.17 -10.97 -8.07
CA GLN A 85 1.77 -9.78 -7.50
C GLN A 85 3.20 -10.06 -7.03
N MET A 86 3.45 -11.24 -6.45
CA MET A 86 4.81 -11.67 -6.10
C MET A 86 5.70 -11.77 -7.33
N GLN A 87 5.24 -12.45 -8.39
CA GLN A 87 6.03 -12.62 -9.62
C GLN A 87 6.30 -11.29 -10.32
N ASP A 88 5.32 -10.39 -10.38
CA ASP A 88 5.47 -9.07 -11.00
C ASP A 88 6.54 -8.25 -10.28
N ASN A 89 6.54 -8.25 -8.94
CA ASN A 89 7.50 -7.49 -8.14
C ASN A 89 8.90 -8.11 -8.13
N ILE A 90 9.02 -9.45 -8.19
CA ILE A 90 10.30 -10.16 -8.35
C ILE A 90 10.90 -9.84 -9.72
N LYS A 91 10.08 -9.92 -10.79
CA LYS A 91 10.53 -9.58 -12.15
C LYS A 91 10.98 -8.13 -12.24
N TRP A 92 10.21 -7.23 -11.64
CA TRP A 92 10.55 -5.81 -11.56
C TRP A 92 11.89 -5.59 -10.86
N ILE A 93 12.08 -6.06 -9.63
CA ILE A 93 13.27 -5.74 -8.83
C ILE A 93 14.56 -6.29 -9.49
N LYS A 94 14.47 -7.44 -10.15
CA LYS A 94 15.59 -8.02 -10.92
C LYS A 94 15.97 -7.17 -12.14
N GLY A 95 15.00 -6.58 -12.83
CA GLY A 95 15.23 -5.73 -14.00
C GLY A 95 15.41 -4.24 -13.69
N ALA A 96 15.18 -3.81 -12.44
CA ALA A 96 15.05 -2.39 -12.10
C ALA A 96 16.34 -1.58 -12.32
N GLN A 97 17.51 -2.21 -12.24
CA GLN A 97 18.80 -1.57 -12.50
C GLN A 97 19.06 -1.35 -13.99
N GLU A 98 18.66 -2.31 -14.83
CA GLU A 98 18.87 -2.25 -16.29
C GLU A 98 18.14 -1.05 -16.92
N ASN A 99 17.03 -0.64 -16.31
CA ASN A 99 16.21 0.48 -16.76
C ASN A 99 16.77 1.87 -16.39
N LYS A 100 17.83 1.96 -15.56
CA LYS A 100 18.54 3.22 -15.21
C LYS A 100 17.62 4.37 -14.75
N LEU A 101 16.65 4.06 -13.89
CA LEU A 101 15.61 5.00 -13.45
C LEU A 101 16.01 5.90 -12.27
N VAL A 102 17.20 5.72 -11.71
CA VAL A 102 17.65 6.47 -10.52
C VAL A 102 17.99 7.91 -10.90
N VAL A 103 17.34 8.87 -10.25
CA VAL A 103 17.64 10.31 -10.34
C VAL A 103 17.74 10.87 -8.92
N GLY A 104 18.87 11.51 -8.61
CA GLY A 104 19.12 12.07 -7.27
C GLY A 104 19.53 11.00 -6.25
N SER A 105 18.70 10.78 -5.24
CA SER A 105 18.98 9.83 -4.15
C SER A 105 18.98 8.38 -4.64
N GLN A 106 19.83 7.53 -4.03
CA GLN A 106 19.85 6.10 -4.29
C GLN A 106 18.61 5.44 -3.69
N ALA A 107 17.57 5.30 -4.51
CA ALA A 107 16.24 4.89 -4.09
C ALA A 107 15.66 3.82 -5.01
N ARG A 108 14.77 3.00 -4.44
CA ARG A 108 14.02 1.98 -5.16
C ARG A 108 12.59 1.93 -4.63
N ILE A 109 11.71 1.43 -5.46
CA ILE A 109 10.32 1.13 -5.13
C ILE A 109 9.96 -0.25 -5.67
N LEU A 110 9.06 -0.95 -5.01
CA LEU A 110 8.31 -2.10 -5.50
C LEU A 110 6.97 -2.18 -4.76
N TYR A 111 6.11 -3.12 -5.08
CA TYR A 111 4.90 -3.41 -4.32
C TYR A 111 5.09 -4.62 -3.41
N ALA A 112 4.65 -4.50 -2.17
CA ALA A 112 4.67 -5.59 -1.19
C ALA A 112 3.48 -5.48 -0.24
N ASP A 113 2.99 -6.63 0.22
CA ASP A 113 1.97 -6.76 1.27
C ASP A 113 2.59 -6.61 2.68
N ALA A 114 1.79 -6.79 3.73
CA ALA A 114 2.24 -6.63 5.12
C ALA A 114 3.46 -7.49 5.45
N GLU A 115 3.43 -8.77 5.07
CA GLU A 115 4.52 -9.71 5.35
C GLU A 115 5.78 -9.35 4.54
N GLY A 116 5.62 -9.05 3.25
CA GLY A 116 6.70 -8.61 2.38
C GLY A 116 7.39 -7.35 2.91
N ARG A 117 6.63 -6.30 3.24
CA ARG A 117 7.18 -5.04 3.78
C ARG A 117 7.97 -5.29 5.06
N ILE A 118 7.41 -6.04 6.01
CA ILE A 118 8.07 -6.32 7.30
C ILE A 118 9.35 -7.13 7.09
N LYS A 119 9.32 -8.20 6.28
CA LYS A 119 10.51 -9.04 6.07
C LYS A 119 11.61 -8.33 5.30
N ILE A 120 11.29 -7.52 4.30
CA ILE A 120 12.30 -6.73 3.58
C ILE A 120 12.91 -5.68 4.53
N ALA A 121 12.07 -4.96 5.29
CA ALA A 121 12.54 -3.98 6.27
C ALA A 121 13.44 -4.60 7.34
N GLU A 122 13.06 -5.77 7.88
CA GLU A 122 13.88 -6.48 8.86
C GLU A 122 15.21 -6.95 8.24
N ALA A 123 15.19 -7.48 7.00
CA ALA A 123 16.40 -7.90 6.31
C ALA A 123 17.36 -6.72 6.05
N PHE A 124 16.84 -5.55 5.67
CA PHE A 124 17.64 -4.32 5.58
C PHE A 124 18.22 -3.93 6.93
N ASN A 125 17.40 -3.92 7.99
CA ASN A 125 17.87 -3.57 9.34
C ASN A 125 19.00 -4.50 9.80
N GLN A 126 18.88 -5.80 9.55
CA GLN A 126 19.94 -6.78 9.86
C GLN A 126 21.21 -6.56 9.02
N ALA A 127 21.08 -6.23 7.73
CA ALA A 127 22.23 -5.92 6.89
C ALA A 127 22.97 -4.64 7.35
N ILE A 128 22.23 -3.64 7.84
CA ILE A 128 22.80 -2.42 8.46
C ILE A 128 23.55 -2.79 9.75
N ALA A 129 22.96 -3.61 10.61
CA ALA A 129 23.58 -4.05 11.86
C ALA A 129 24.90 -4.80 11.63
N LYS A 130 25.02 -5.51 10.49
CA LYS A 130 26.24 -6.21 10.06
C LYS A 130 27.26 -5.32 9.35
N GLY A 131 26.90 -4.07 9.04
CA GLY A 131 27.74 -3.16 8.26
C GLY A 131 27.82 -3.51 6.77
N GLU A 132 26.89 -4.32 6.26
CA GLU A 132 26.85 -4.72 4.84
C GLU A 132 26.34 -3.59 3.94
N ILE A 133 25.43 -2.76 4.45
CA ILE A 133 24.88 -1.55 3.83
C ILE A 133 24.81 -0.41 4.85
N GLY A 134 24.72 0.84 4.39
CA GLY A 134 24.43 1.99 5.25
C GLY A 134 22.95 2.10 5.65
N THR A 135 22.64 3.06 6.52
CA THR A 135 21.27 3.40 6.96
C THR A 135 20.30 3.54 5.79
N VAL A 136 19.09 3.01 5.98
CA VAL A 136 18.02 3.02 4.97
C VAL A 136 16.81 3.77 5.54
N VAL A 137 16.20 4.63 4.72
CA VAL A 137 14.92 5.26 5.03
C VAL A 137 13.83 4.57 4.24
N LEU A 138 12.88 3.93 4.91
CA LEU A 138 11.65 3.42 4.32
C LEU A 138 10.63 4.55 4.15
N GLY A 139 9.75 4.40 3.19
CA GLY A 139 8.53 5.19 3.05
C GLY A 139 7.60 4.57 2.03
N ARG A 140 6.66 5.37 1.52
CA ARG A 140 5.75 5.01 0.44
C ARG A 140 5.16 6.22 -0.26
N ASP A 141 4.46 5.98 -1.37
CA ASP A 141 3.50 6.96 -1.86
C ASP A 141 2.28 6.98 -0.95
N HIS A 142 1.45 8.00 -1.09
CA HIS A 142 0.14 7.98 -0.43
C HIS A 142 -0.85 7.10 -1.22
N HIS A 143 -0.58 6.80 -2.50
CA HIS A 143 -1.33 5.83 -3.30
C HIS A 143 -1.13 4.38 -2.80
N ASP A 144 -1.76 4.05 -1.67
CA ASP A 144 -1.57 2.80 -0.94
C ASP A 144 -2.88 2.31 -0.29
N VAL A 145 -2.86 1.07 0.21
CA VAL A 145 -4.01 0.36 0.79
C VAL A 145 -4.76 1.14 1.88
N SER A 146 -4.04 1.79 2.80
CA SER A 146 -4.61 2.44 3.99
C SER A 146 -4.43 3.95 4.03
N GLY A 147 -3.45 4.46 3.29
CA GLY A 147 -2.99 5.85 3.45
C GLY A 147 -3.96 6.88 2.88
N THR A 148 -4.92 6.50 2.03
CA THR A 148 -5.70 7.46 1.26
C THR A 148 -7.17 7.08 1.15
N ASP A 149 -8.03 8.03 1.47
CA ASP A 149 -9.45 8.01 1.12
C ASP A 149 -9.69 8.96 -0.06
N SER A 150 -10.10 8.39 -1.20
CA SER A 150 -10.24 9.08 -2.48
C SER A 150 -11.32 8.39 -3.32
N PRO A 151 -12.57 8.89 -3.31
CA PRO A 151 -13.71 8.23 -3.96
C PRO A 151 -13.55 8.07 -5.47
N TYR A 152 -12.68 8.87 -6.08
CA TYR A 152 -12.39 8.86 -7.52
C TYR A 152 -11.11 8.10 -7.89
N ARG A 153 -10.41 7.53 -6.90
CA ARG A 153 -9.20 6.74 -7.13
C ARG A 153 -9.03 5.65 -6.07
N GLU A 154 -8.25 5.85 -5.01
CA GLU A 154 -7.83 4.79 -4.07
C GLU A 154 -8.98 4.01 -3.41
N THR A 155 -10.11 4.67 -3.15
CA THR A 155 -11.30 4.04 -2.55
C THR A 155 -12.47 3.95 -3.54
N SER A 156 -12.21 4.10 -4.84
CA SER A 156 -13.27 4.01 -5.86
C SER A 156 -13.90 2.63 -5.99
N ASN A 157 -13.21 1.57 -5.55
CA ASN A 157 -13.72 0.19 -5.50
C ASN A 157 -14.48 -0.15 -4.20
N ILE A 158 -14.89 0.86 -3.42
CA ILE A 158 -15.63 0.70 -2.16
C ILE A 158 -17.10 1.08 -2.39
N TYR A 159 -18.00 0.11 -2.22
CA TYR A 159 -19.41 0.22 -2.62
C TYR A 159 -20.41 0.30 -1.46
N ASP A 160 -19.95 0.28 -0.21
CA ASP A 160 -20.81 0.42 0.97
C ASP A 160 -21.20 1.88 1.29
N GLY A 161 -20.84 2.81 0.41
CA GLY A 161 -21.03 4.26 0.56
C GLY A 161 -19.90 4.95 1.34
N SER A 162 -19.03 4.21 2.03
CA SER A 162 -17.97 4.80 2.85
C SER A 162 -16.82 5.39 2.03
N ARG A 163 -16.79 5.22 0.70
CA ARG A 163 -15.73 5.78 -0.17
C ARG A 163 -15.56 7.30 -0.06
N PHE A 164 -16.60 8.01 0.40
CA PHE A 164 -16.63 9.46 0.60
C PHE A 164 -16.20 9.91 2.01
N THR A 165 -15.91 8.98 2.92
CA THR A 165 -15.38 9.28 4.27
C THR A 165 -13.87 9.49 4.22
N ALA A 166 -13.28 9.97 5.32
CA ALA A 166 -11.82 10.16 5.46
C ALA A 166 -11.23 9.46 6.69
N ASP A 167 -12.01 8.59 7.34
CA ASP A 167 -11.63 7.96 8.61
C ASP A 167 -10.40 7.07 8.47
N MET A 168 -10.27 6.32 7.38
CA MET A 168 -9.17 5.37 7.18
C MET A 168 -7.83 6.10 7.09
N ALA A 169 -7.73 7.14 6.28
CA ALA A 169 -6.51 7.93 6.10
C ALA A 169 -6.09 8.63 7.41
N ILE A 170 -7.05 9.20 8.15
CA ILE A 170 -6.80 9.85 9.45
C ILE A 170 -6.39 8.84 10.52
N GLN A 171 -7.08 7.70 10.61
CA GLN A 171 -6.70 6.63 11.53
C GLN A 171 -5.30 6.10 11.20
N ASN A 172 -4.97 5.95 9.91
CA ASN A 172 -3.69 5.42 9.48
C ASN A 172 -2.52 6.27 10.00
N VAL A 173 -2.54 7.56 9.70
CA VAL A 173 -1.47 8.49 10.05
C VAL A 173 -1.30 8.62 11.58
N ILE A 174 -2.42 8.61 12.32
CA ILE A 174 -2.40 8.60 13.80
C ILE A 174 -1.76 7.31 14.29
N GLY A 175 -2.22 6.15 13.80
CA GLY A 175 -1.72 4.87 14.26
C GLY A 175 -0.24 4.63 13.93
N ASP A 176 0.25 5.12 12.79
CA ASP A 176 1.68 5.10 12.42
C ASP A 176 2.54 5.93 13.39
N SER A 177 2.04 7.10 13.80
CA SER A 177 2.77 8.05 14.65
C SER A 177 3.11 7.50 16.04
N PHE A 178 2.26 6.60 16.58
CA PHE A 178 2.48 5.94 17.86
C PHE A 178 3.08 4.53 17.74
N ARG A 179 3.38 4.07 16.52
CA ARG A 179 3.98 2.74 16.26
C ARG A 179 5.42 2.79 15.78
N GLY A 180 6.01 3.97 15.74
CA GLY A 180 7.46 4.15 15.56
C GLY A 180 7.89 4.63 14.18
N ALA A 181 6.98 5.16 13.36
CA ALA A 181 7.36 6.00 12.23
C ALA A 181 8.33 7.11 12.69
N THR A 182 9.34 7.44 11.88
CA THR A 182 10.25 8.55 12.18
C THR A 182 9.56 9.89 11.94
N TRP A 183 8.71 9.96 10.92
CA TRP A 183 7.75 11.03 10.72
C TRP A 183 6.50 10.50 10.01
N VAL A 184 5.43 11.28 10.11
CA VAL A 184 4.17 11.04 9.42
C VAL A 184 3.70 12.31 8.72
N SER A 185 2.88 12.17 7.70
CA SER A 185 2.30 13.27 6.93
C SER A 185 0.82 13.03 6.65
N ILE A 186 0.04 14.12 6.63
CA ILE A 186 -1.36 14.12 6.18
C ILE A 186 -1.56 15.31 5.25
N HIS A 187 -2.11 15.05 4.06
CA HIS A 187 -2.30 16.02 3.00
C HIS A 187 -3.77 16.07 2.54
N ASN A 188 -4.13 17.18 1.90
CA ASN A 188 -5.38 17.37 1.21
C ASN A 188 -5.09 17.53 -0.29
N GLY A 189 -5.70 16.71 -1.12
CA GLY A 189 -5.70 16.88 -2.57
C GLY A 189 -4.68 16.07 -3.37
N GLY A 190 -3.97 15.12 -2.74
CA GLY A 190 -3.00 14.29 -3.44
C GLY A 190 -3.62 13.43 -4.54
N GLY A 191 -3.27 13.74 -5.79
CA GLY A 191 -3.64 12.93 -6.95
C GLY A 191 -4.87 13.41 -7.71
N VAL A 192 -6.02 13.46 -7.05
CA VAL A 192 -7.30 13.85 -7.67
C VAL A 192 -7.67 15.33 -7.46
N GLY A 193 -6.86 16.09 -6.73
CA GLY A 193 -7.02 17.53 -6.55
C GLY A 193 -7.66 17.95 -5.22
N TRP A 194 -7.50 19.23 -4.88
CA TRP A 194 -7.88 19.81 -3.59
C TRP A 194 -9.35 19.58 -3.25
N GLY A 195 -9.62 19.06 -2.04
CA GLY A 195 -10.97 18.82 -1.54
C GLY A 195 -11.56 17.47 -1.92
N GLU A 196 -10.94 16.73 -2.84
CA GLU A 196 -11.44 15.45 -3.34
C GLU A 196 -10.82 14.23 -2.66
N VAL A 197 -9.81 14.43 -1.81
CA VAL A 197 -9.01 13.35 -1.22
C VAL A 197 -8.30 13.79 0.05
N ILE A 198 -8.25 12.88 1.02
CA ILE A 198 -7.40 12.96 2.20
C ILE A 198 -6.39 11.82 2.15
N ASN A 199 -5.10 12.16 2.16
CA ASN A 199 -4.03 11.22 1.88
C ASN A 199 -2.83 11.40 2.82
N GLY A 200 -2.39 10.33 3.47
CA GLY A 200 -1.30 10.30 4.43
C GLY A 200 -0.20 9.31 4.10
N GLY A 201 0.96 9.53 4.73
CA GLY A 201 2.16 8.74 4.53
C GLY A 201 3.09 8.77 5.73
N PHE A 202 4.20 8.04 5.61
CA PHE A 202 5.21 7.93 6.64
C PHE A 202 6.62 7.93 6.05
N GLY A 203 7.59 8.20 6.91
CA GLY A 203 8.96 7.75 6.70
C GLY A 203 9.53 7.12 7.96
N MET A 204 10.39 6.12 7.77
CA MET A 204 10.96 5.34 8.86
C MET A 204 12.43 5.05 8.61
N VAL A 205 13.29 5.48 9.54
CA VAL A 205 14.72 5.19 9.52
C VAL A 205 14.97 3.80 10.08
N LEU A 206 15.71 2.99 9.32
CA LEU A 206 16.35 1.76 9.77
C LEU A 206 17.82 2.04 10.05
N ASP A 207 18.25 1.85 11.29
CA ASP A 207 19.59 2.16 11.77
C ASP A 207 20.37 0.92 12.23
N GLY A 208 19.82 -0.28 12.04
CA GLY A 208 20.39 -1.55 12.49
C GLY A 208 20.12 -1.87 13.96
N SER A 209 19.40 -1.00 14.69
CA SER A 209 19.09 -1.25 16.09
C SER A 209 17.96 -2.25 16.27
N LYS A 210 17.95 -2.94 17.42
CA LYS A 210 16.82 -3.79 17.84
C LYS A 210 15.53 -2.99 18.03
N GLU A 211 15.64 -1.70 18.33
CA GLU A 211 14.47 -0.82 18.48
C GLU A 211 13.84 -0.50 17.12
N ALA A 212 14.65 -0.29 16.06
CA ALA A 212 14.14 -0.19 14.70
C ALA A 212 13.39 -1.46 14.27
N SER A 213 13.89 -2.66 14.59
CA SER A 213 13.19 -3.93 14.34
C SER A 213 11.81 -4.02 15.01
N LYS A 214 11.68 -3.53 16.25
CA LYS A 214 10.37 -3.49 16.93
C LYS A 214 9.41 -2.50 16.27
N ARG A 215 9.92 -1.30 15.94
CA ARG A 215 9.13 -0.22 15.33
C ARG A 215 8.66 -0.59 13.93
N LEU A 216 9.54 -1.12 13.07
CA LEU A 216 9.17 -1.53 11.72
C LEU A 216 8.09 -2.61 11.74
N ALA A 217 8.22 -3.60 12.63
CA ALA A 217 7.24 -4.68 12.72
C ALA A 217 5.87 -4.15 13.18
N SER A 218 5.84 -3.25 14.16
CA SER A 218 4.59 -2.68 14.67
C SER A 218 3.92 -1.73 13.67
N MET A 219 4.68 -0.81 13.09
CA MET A 219 4.16 0.23 12.20
C MET A 219 3.72 -0.35 10.86
N LEU A 220 4.57 -1.13 10.18
CA LEU A 220 4.23 -1.69 8.86
C LEU A 220 3.06 -2.69 8.93
N PHE A 221 2.91 -3.39 10.06
CA PHE A 221 1.74 -4.24 10.28
C PHE A 221 0.45 -3.42 10.36
N TRP A 222 0.47 -2.27 11.03
CA TRP A 222 -0.67 -1.35 11.11
C TRP A 222 -0.94 -0.65 9.77
N ASP A 223 0.08 -0.04 9.17
CA ASP A 223 -0.01 0.74 7.92
C ASP A 223 -0.61 -0.05 6.76
N VAL A 224 -0.48 -1.37 6.77
CA VAL A 224 -1.13 -2.25 5.79
C VAL A 224 -2.47 -2.77 6.28
N ASN A 225 -2.53 -3.40 7.47
CA ASN A 225 -3.74 -4.10 7.89
C ASN A 225 -4.89 -3.17 8.31
N ASN A 226 -4.64 -1.88 8.59
CA ASN A 226 -5.69 -0.89 8.80
C ASN A 226 -6.61 -0.79 7.56
N GLY A 227 -6.02 -0.58 6.39
CA GLY A 227 -6.75 -0.47 5.13
C GLY A 227 -7.35 -1.79 4.70
N ILE A 228 -6.66 -2.93 4.86
CA ILE A 228 -7.25 -4.25 4.59
C ILE A 228 -8.49 -4.46 5.49
N SER A 229 -8.43 -4.11 6.77
CA SER A 229 -9.57 -4.22 7.69
C SER A 229 -10.75 -3.37 7.23
N ARG A 230 -10.51 -2.12 6.81
CA ARG A 230 -11.56 -1.24 6.28
C ARG A 230 -12.13 -1.80 4.99
N ARG A 231 -11.30 -2.18 4.02
CA ARG A 231 -11.69 -2.74 2.72
C ARG A 231 -12.48 -4.03 2.89
N SER A 232 -12.09 -4.87 3.85
CA SER A 232 -12.82 -6.06 4.26
C SER A 232 -14.20 -5.68 4.80
N TRP A 233 -14.29 -4.71 5.71
CA TRP A 233 -15.57 -4.23 6.25
C TRP A 233 -16.50 -3.69 5.15
N ALA A 234 -15.93 -3.03 4.14
CA ALA A 234 -16.63 -2.59 2.93
C ALA A 234 -17.05 -3.71 1.96
N ARG A 235 -16.79 -4.98 2.33
CA ARG A 235 -17.18 -6.20 1.62
C ARG A 235 -16.37 -6.52 0.35
N ASN A 236 -15.12 -6.05 0.26
CA ASN A 236 -14.21 -6.54 -0.78
C ASN A 236 -13.73 -7.96 -0.43
N ASP A 237 -13.99 -8.92 -1.32
CA ASP A 237 -13.73 -10.35 -1.08
C ASP A 237 -12.24 -10.64 -0.84
N GLU A 238 -11.38 -10.02 -1.63
CA GLU A 238 -9.93 -10.13 -1.53
C GLU A 238 -9.39 -9.60 -0.20
N ALA A 239 -10.00 -8.52 0.32
CA ALA A 239 -9.67 -7.97 1.63
C ALA A 239 -10.19 -8.83 2.79
N ILE A 240 -11.36 -9.44 2.64
CA ILE A 240 -11.86 -10.45 3.60
C ILE A 240 -10.90 -11.64 3.67
N PHE A 241 -10.40 -12.11 2.54
CA PHE A 241 -9.37 -13.15 2.49
C PHE A 241 -8.08 -12.70 3.21
N ALA A 242 -7.54 -11.54 2.83
CA ALA A 242 -6.27 -11.06 3.35
C ALA A 242 -6.31 -10.80 4.87
N ILE A 243 -7.41 -10.22 5.39
CA ILE A 243 -7.50 -9.91 6.82
C ILE A 243 -7.66 -11.16 7.69
N LYS A 244 -8.36 -12.21 7.20
CA LYS A 244 -8.47 -13.49 7.90
C LYS A 244 -7.08 -14.12 8.08
N ARG A 245 -6.27 -14.12 7.03
CA ARG A 245 -4.87 -14.59 7.10
C ARG A 245 -4.04 -13.75 8.06
N ALA A 246 -4.19 -12.42 8.05
CA ALA A 246 -3.50 -11.55 9.00
C ALA A 246 -3.87 -11.85 10.46
N MET A 247 -5.13 -12.17 10.75
CA MET A 247 -5.61 -12.58 12.08
C MET A 247 -5.10 -13.96 12.52
N GLU A 248 -4.86 -14.88 11.57
CA GLU A 248 -4.23 -16.18 11.84
C GLU A 248 -2.75 -16.02 12.21
N VAL A 249 -2.03 -15.19 11.45
CA VAL A 249 -0.60 -14.90 11.67
C VAL A 249 -0.36 -14.10 12.95
N GLN A 250 -1.25 -13.14 13.26
CA GLN A 250 -1.19 -12.30 14.45
C GLN A 250 -2.46 -12.46 15.29
N PRO A 251 -2.49 -13.39 16.26
CA PRO A 251 -3.69 -13.67 17.06
C PRO A 251 -4.23 -12.50 17.88
N LEU A 252 -3.40 -11.48 18.16
CA LEU A 252 -3.83 -10.25 18.83
C LEU A 252 -4.62 -9.30 17.93
N LEU A 253 -4.52 -9.45 16.60
CA LEU A 253 -5.37 -8.73 15.67
C LEU A 253 -6.77 -9.35 15.71
N LYS A 254 -7.75 -8.57 16.18
CA LYS A 254 -9.17 -8.92 16.20
C LYS A 254 -9.95 -7.82 15.50
N VAL A 255 -10.48 -8.13 14.32
CA VAL A 255 -11.27 -7.18 13.53
C VAL A 255 -12.69 -7.70 13.33
N THR A 256 -13.62 -6.78 13.06
CA THR A 256 -14.99 -7.12 12.69
C THR A 256 -15.02 -7.58 11.24
N LEU A 257 -15.50 -8.80 10.99
CA LEU A 257 -15.77 -9.29 9.63
C LEU A 257 -17.20 -8.91 9.22
N PRO A 258 -17.44 -8.49 7.97
CA PRO A 258 -18.79 -8.21 7.50
C PRO A 258 -19.61 -9.51 7.41
N ASN A 259 -20.92 -9.39 7.63
CA ASN A 259 -21.88 -10.42 7.25
C ASN A 259 -22.54 -9.98 5.94
N ILE A 260 -22.49 -10.84 4.92
CA ILE A 260 -23.06 -10.55 3.61
C ILE A 260 -24.55 -10.91 3.63
N VAL A 261 -25.40 -9.96 3.29
CA VAL A 261 -26.85 -10.16 3.17
C VAL A 261 -27.19 -10.67 1.76
N ASP A 262 -28.15 -11.59 1.66
CA ASP A 262 -28.66 -12.03 0.37
C ASP A 262 -29.37 -10.86 -0.33
N GLU A 263 -28.92 -10.51 -1.54
CA GLU A 263 -29.50 -9.42 -2.33
C GLU A 263 -30.98 -9.66 -2.65
N LYS A 264 -31.45 -10.91 -2.67
CA LYS A 264 -32.87 -11.26 -2.88
C LYS A 264 -33.81 -10.76 -1.77
N LEU A 265 -33.28 -10.27 -0.67
CA LEU A 265 -34.06 -9.70 0.43
C LEU A 265 -34.49 -8.24 0.18
N PHE A 266 -34.03 -7.61 -0.91
CA PHE A 266 -34.30 -6.21 -1.26
C PHE A 266 -34.97 -6.05 -2.63
#